data_AF-A0A959EI26-F1
#
_entry.id   AF-A0A959EI26-F1
#
_cell.length_a   1.000
_cell.length_b   1.000
_cell.length_c   1.000
_cell.angle_alpha   90.00
_cell.angle_beta   90.00
_cell.angle_gamma   90.00
#
_symmetry.space_group_name_H-M   'P 1'
#
loop_
_entity.id
_entity.type
_entity.pdbx_description
1 polymer ?
#
loop_
_entity_poly.entity_id
_entity_poly.type
_entity_poly.pdbx_seq_one_letter_code
_entity_poly.pdbx_strand_id
1 'polypeptide(L)'
;ARLAEAEQFDMLCIGTELYQTAVQREADWRALIAKVRQVYSGKLTYAANFYEEYERIRFWDALDLIGIQAYYPLTDSHHPTLDELLSGWQPHYKRINALRKKWKKPVLFTEVGYRSMPDAAVKPWEWPNGKEVKDDLVSPQTQALCYEAMFRTFWREDWLQGIFLWKWSRSNYHPEGLHDRHARTEPISFTPKKEGLEVLKEWFE
;
A
#
# COMPACT_ATOMS: atom_id res chain seq x y z
N ALA A 1 -9.77 -2.26 -18.66
CA ALA A 1 -10.12 -3.63 -19.10
C ALA A 1 -9.70 -3.87 -20.54
N ARG A 2 -10.39 -3.35 -21.58
CA ARG A 2 -9.98 -3.55 -22.99
C ARG A 2 -8.52 -3.16 -23.30
N LEU A 3 -8.08 -2.00 -22.79
CA LEU A 3 -6.67 -1.59 -22.93
C LEU A 3 -5.72 -2.56 -22.21
N ALA A 4 -6.05 -2.95 -20.98
CA ALA A 4 -5.26 -3.92 -20.22
C ALA A 4 -5.17 -5.28 -20.92
N GLU A 5 -6.22 -5.69 -21.65
CA GLU A 5 -6.18 -6.90 -22.47
C GLU A 5 -5.30 -6.71 -23.72
N ALA A 6 -5.52 -5.63 -24.47
CA ALA A 6 -4.78 -5.33 -25.70
C ALA A 6 -3.27 -5.19 -25.45
N GLU A 7 -2.90 -4.57 -24.33
CA GLU A 7 -1.52 -4.37 -23.89
C GLU A 7 -1.00 -5.50 -22.98
N GLN A 8 -1.79 -6.57 -22.79
CA GLN A 8 -1.43 -7.76 -22.03
C GLN A 8 -0.93 -7.46 -20.60
N PHE A 9 -1.57 -6.53 -19.90
CA PHE A 9 -1.23 -6.23 -18.51
C PHE A 9 -1.50 -7.45 -17.62
N ASP A 10 -0.55 -7.78 -16.74
CA ASP A 10 -0.63 -8.94 -15.84
C ASP A 10 -1.79 -8.85 -14.86
N MET A 11 -2.18 -7.63 -14.47
CA MET A 11 -3.22 -7.40 -13.49
C MET A 11 -3.95 -6.06 -13.69
N LEU A 12 -5.22 -6.03 -13.29
CA LEU A 12 -6.06 -4.83 -13.26
C LEU A 12 -6.70 -4.65 -11.88
N CYS A 13 -6.45 -3.49 -11.26
CA CYS A 13 -7.19 -3.04 -10.08
C CYS A 13 -8.47 -2.30 -10.52
N ILE A 14 -9.64 -2.78 -10.09
CA ILE A 14 -10.94 -2.28 -10.58
C ILE A 14 -11.55 -1.16 -9.72
N GLY A 15 -10.90 -0.80 -8.61
CA GLY A 15 -11.35 0.27 -7.72
C GLY A 15 -10.40 0.46 -6.54
N THR A 16 -10.44 1.64 -5.92
CA THR A 16 -9.57 2.03 -4.81
C THR A 16 -10.35 2.91 -3.82
N GLU A 17 -10.37 2.52 -2.54
CA GLU A 17 -10.97 3.28 -1.41
C GLU A 17 -12.43 3.73 -1.59
N LEU A 18 -13.26 2.95 -2.29
CA LEU A 18 -14.66 3.28 -2.54
C LEU A 18 -15.60 2.68 -1.47
N TYR A 19 -15.23 2.81 -0.20
CA TYR A 19 -15.81 2.15 0.97
C TYR A 19 -17.33 1.99 0.94
N GLN A 20 -18.04 3.12 0.81
CA GLN A 20 -19.50 3.12 0.87
C GLN A 20 -20.08 2.23 -0.23
N THR A 21 -19.57 2.34 -1.45
CA THR A 21 -20.07 1.53 -2.58
C THR A 21 -19.61 0.07 -2.46
N ALA A 22 -18.35 -0.18 -2.08
CA ALA A 22 -17.78 -1.51 -1.95
C ALA A 22 -18.50 -2.35 -0.88
N VAL A 23 -18.95 -1.72 0.20
CA VAL A 23 -19.65 -2.41 1.29
C VAL A 23 -21.16 -2.51 1.04
N GLN A 24 -21.78 -1.45 0.54
CA GLN A 24 -23.25 -1.36 0.47
C GLN A 24 -23.83 -1.81 -0.87
N ARG A 25 -23.05 -1.77 -1.96
CA ARG A 25 -23.52 -2.04 -3.33
C ARG A 25 -22.88 -3.28 -3.94
N GLU A 26 -22.89 -4.39 -3.19
CA GLU A 26 -22.25 -5.66 -3.60
C GLU A 26 -22.72 -6.14 -4.99
N ALA A 27 -24.01 -6.09 -5.27
CA ALA A 27 -24.57 -6.54 -6.55
C ALA A 27 -24.02 -5.75 -7.75
N ASP A 28 -23.81 -4.44 -7.58
CA ASP A 28 -23.27 -3.59 -8.64
C ASP A 28 -21.79 -3.88 -8.90
N TRP A 29 -21.01 -4.13 -7.85
CA TRP A 29 -19.62 -4.57 -7.98
C TRP A 29 -19.50 -5.92 -8.66
N ARG A 30 -20.34 -6.90 -8.30
CA ARG A 30 -20.37 -8.20 -8.99
C ARG A 30 -20.75 -8.05 -10.47
N ALA A 31 -21.73 -7.20 -10.79
CA ALA A 31 -22.10 -6.90 -12.17
C ALA A 31 -20.96 -6.23 -12.95
N LEU A 32 -20.21 -5.31 -12.32
CA LEU A 32 -19.02 -4.70 -12.91
C LEU A 32 -17.93 -5.74 -13.16
N ILE A 33 -17.61 -6.57 -12.18
CA ILE A 33 -16.60 -7.63 -12.29
C ILE A 33 -16.93 -8.58 -13.45
N ALA A 34 -18.19 -9.01 -13.55
CA ALA A 34 -18.65 -9.86 -14.64
C ALA A 34 -18.44 -9.20 -16.01
N LYS A 35 -18.75 -7.91 -16.16
CA LYS A 35 -18.50 -7.15 -17.39
C LYS A 35 -17.02 -7.00 -17.70
N VAL A 36 -16.16 -6.80 -16.69
CA VAL A 36 -14.71 -6.72 -16.87
C VAL A 36 -14.16 -8.06 -17.36
N ARG A 37 -14.60 -9.18 -16.76
CA ARG A 37 -14.18 -10.54 -17.15
C ARG A 37 -14.55 -10.94 -18.56
N GLN A 38 -15.57 -10.32 -19.16
CA GLN A 38 -15.91 -10.55 -20.58
C GLN A 38 -14.83 -10.04 -21.55
N VAL A 39 -13.95 -9.13 -21.11
CA VAL A 39 -13.00 -8.46 -21.99
C VAL A 39 -11.56 -8.43 -21.47
N TYR A 40 -11.30 -8.93 -20.27
CA TYR A 40 -9.97 -8.97 -19.67
C TYR A 40 -9.72 -10.32 -18.99
N SER A 41 -8.66 -10.99 -19.40
CA SER A 41 -8.32 -12.36 -19.01
C SER A 41 -7.28 -12.42 -17.87
N GLY A 42 -6.55 -11.34 -17.62
CA GLY A 42 -5.54 -11.26 -16.54
C GLY A 42 -6.14 -11.16 -15.13
N LYS A 43 -5.25 -10.99 -14.13
CA LYS A 43 -5.66 -11.00 -12.71
C LYS A 43 -6.49 -9.77 -12.35
N LEU A 44 -7.56 -9.94 -11.56
CA LEU A 44 -8.36 -8.85 -11.01
C LEU A 44 -8.18 -8.70 -9.51
N THR A 45 -8.08 -7.44 -9.08
CA THR A 45 -8.08 -7.06 -7.66
C THR A 45 -8.85 -5.77 -7.42
N TYR A 46 -9.05 -5.43 -6.15
CA TYR A 46 -9.62 -4.18 -5.67
C TYR A 46 -8.75 -3.68 -4.52
N ALA A 47 -8.37 -2.40 -4.52
CA ALA A 47 -7.51 -1.80 -3.50
C ALA A 47 -8.37 -1.26 -2.33
N ALA A 48 -8.59 -2.10 -1.33
CA ALA A 48 -9.35 -1.72 -0.14
C ALA A 48 -8.46 -0.99 0.87
N ASN A 49 -9.01 0.04 1.52
CA ASN A 49 -8.37 0.72 2.63
C ASN A 49 -8.15 -0.25 3.81
N PHE A 50 -7.06 -0.07 4.55
CA PHE A 50 -6.72 -0.90 5.72
C PHE A 50 -7.74 -0.80 6.86
N TYR A 51 -8.48 0.31 6.97
CA TYR A 51 -9.40 0.56 8.06
C TYR A 51 -10.82 0.11 7.69
N GLU A 52 -11.22 -1.03 8.26
CA GLU A 52 -12.52 -1.70 8.13
C GLU A 52 -12.88 -2.23 6.71
N GLU A 53 -12.53 -1.53 5.64
CA GLU A 53 -13.04 -1.80 4.29
C GLU A 53 -12.78 -3.23 3.83
N TYR A 54 -11.51 -3.65 3.88
CA TYR A 54 -11.07 -4.93 3.35
C TYR A 54 -11.77 -6.14 4.01
N GLU A 55 -12.15 -6.01 5.28
CA GLU A 55 -12.90 -7.04 6.03
C GLU A 55 -14.38 -7.07 5.70
N ARG A 56 -14.94 -5.92 5.29
CA ARG A 56 -16.37 -5.73 5.01
C ARG A 56 -16.76 -6.03 3.57
N ILE A 57 -15.80 -6.08 2.64
CA ILE A 57 -16.05 -6.46 1.24
C ILE A 57 -16.53 -7.91 1.17
N ARG A 58 -17.62 -8.13 0.43
CA ARG A 58 -18.33 -9.42 0.29
C ARG A 58 -18.18 -10.08 -1.07
N PHE A 59 -17.40 -9.49 -1.98
CA PHE A 59 -17.22 -9.98 -3.36
C PHE A 59 -15.78 -10.44 -3.65
N TRP A 60 -14.96 -10.70 -2.62
CA TRP A 60 -13.59 -11.20 -2.83
C TRP A 60 -13.53 -12.53 -3.58
N ASP A 61 -14.58 -13.35 -3.48
CA ASP A 61 -14.71 -14.59 -4.25
C ASP A 61 -14.70 -14.38 -5.77
N ALA A 62 -15.19 -13.21 -6.24
CA ALA A 62 -15.26 -12.84 -7.65
C ALA A 62 -13.94 -12.23 -8.20
N LEU A 63 -12.96 -11.99 -7.32
CA LEU A 63 -11.63 -11.46 -7.67
C LEU A 63 -10.56 -12.54 -7.53
N ASP A 64 -9.37 -12.29 -8.09
CA ASP A 64 -8.24 -13.22 -7.98
C ASP A 64 -7.42 -12.99 -6.72
N LEU A 65 -7.36 -11.73 -6.25
CA LEU A 65 -6.51 -11.29 -5.14
C LEU A 65 -7.28 -10.36 -4.21
N ILE A 66 -7.06 -10.51 -2.91
CA ILE A 66 -7.46 -9.53 -1.90
C ILE A 66 -6.45 -8.38 -1.93
N GLY A 67 -6.86 -7.20 -2.38
CA GLY A 67 -6.01 -6.01 -2.41
C GLY A 67 -6.21 -5.15 -1.16
N ILE A 68 -5.10 -4.81 -0.49
CA ILE A 68 -5.10 -4.02 0.74
C ILE A 68 -4.09 -2.87 0.62
N GLN A 69 -4.50 -1.65 0.92
CA GLN A 69 -3.60 -0.52 1.12
C GLN A 69 -3.15 -0.48 2.58
N ALA A 70 -2.01 -1.10 2.87
CA ALA A 70 -1.59 -1.52 4.20
C ALA A 70 -0.92 -0.41 5.04
N TYR A 71 -1.56 0.77 5.16
CA TYR A 71 -1.09 1.89 5.98
C TYR A 71 -1.43 1.76 7.48
N TYR A 72 -1.17 0.60 8.07
CA TYR A 72 -1.56 0.32 9.44
C TYR A 72 -0.76 1.15 10.47
N PRO A 73 -1.41 1.78 11.48
CA PRO A 73 -0.69 2.26 12.67
C PRO A 73 0.03 1.09 13.35
N LEU A 74 1.32 1.26 13.62
CA LEU A 74 2.17 0.21 14.21
C LEU A 74 2.62 0.56 15.64
N THR A 75 2.66 1.85 15.99
CA THR A 75 3.14 2.35 17.29
C THR A 75 2.62 3.75 17.55
N ASP A 76 2.64 4.22 18.79
CA ASP A 76 2.41 5.63 19.15
C ASP A 76 3.74 6.39 19.38
N SER A 77 4.88 5.72 19.20
CA SER A 77 6.22 6.25 19.46
C SER A 77 6.78 7.05 18.28
N HIS A 78 7.52 8.11 18.61
CA HIS A 78 8.44 8.75 17.68
C HIS A 78 9.79 8.03 17.74
N HIS A 79 10.37 7.70 16.58
CA HIS A 79 11.56 6.85 16.47
C HIS A 79 11.38 5.44 17.06
N PRO A 80 10.38 4.67 16.58
CA PRO A 80 10.19 3.31 17.04
C PRO A 80 11.39 2.42 16.70
N THR A 81 11.65 1.47 17.58
CA THR A 81 12.58 0.37 17.35
C THR A 81 12.00 -0.65 16.37
N LEU A 82 12.86 -1.48 15.77
CA LEU A 82 12.39 -2.56 14.89
C LEU A 82 11.44 -3.53 15.61
N ASP A 83 11.73 -3.87 16.87
CA ASP A 83 10.93 -4.82 17.64
C ASP A 83 9.53 -4.27 17.98
N GLU A 84 9.41 -2.97 18.21
CA GLU A 84 8.11 -2.31 18.37
C GLU A 84 7.30 -2.39 17.08
N LEU A 85 7.92 -2.13 15.92
CA LEU A 85 7.24 -2.20 14.62
C LEU A 85 6.82 -3.63 14.25
N LEU A 86 7.68 -4.62 14.50
CA LEU A 86 7.36 -6.04 14.31
C LEU A 86 6.19 -6.47 15.20
N SER A 87 6.16 -5.99 16.44
CA SER A 87 5.06 -6.23 17.39
C SER A 87 3.77 -5.55 16.93
N GLY A 88 3.87 -4.31 16.43
CA GLY A 88 2.77 -3.53 15.87
C GLY A 88 2.10 -4.19 14.68
N TRP A 89 2.86 -4.93 13.87
CA TRP A 89 2.34 -5.70 12.75
C TRP A 89 1.55 -6.96 13.15
N GLN A 90 1.81 -7.56 14.32
CA GLN A 90 1.24 -8.87 14.69
C GLN A 90 -0.30 -8.91 14.70
N PRO A 91 -1.02 -7.92 15.25
CA PRO A 91 -2.48 -7.91 15.19
C PRO A 91 -3.01 -7.86 13.76
N HIS A 92 -2.37 -7.06 12.90
CA HIS A 92 -2.78 -6.90 11.50
C HIS A 92 -2.48 -8.15 10.68
N TYR A 93 -1.32 -8.77 10.89
CA TYR A 93 -0.97 -10.07 10.31
C TYR A 93 -2.06 -11.12 10.62
N LYS A 94 -2.49 -11.22 11.89
CA LYS A 94 -3.53 -12.19 12.30
C LYS A 94 -4.85 -11.94 11.55
N ARG A 95 -5.27 -10.67 11.42
CA ARG A 95 -6.51 -10.30 10.71
C ARG A 95 -6.42 -10.59 9.21
N ILE A 96 -5.32 -10.21 8.56
CA ILE A 96 -5.07 -10.48 7.14
C ILE A 96 -5.05 -11.99 6.89
N ASN A 97 -4.34 -12.76 7.72
CA ASN A 97 -4.25 -14.21 7.61
C ASN A 97 -5.60 -14.91 7.85
N ALA A 98 -6.45 -14.38 8.74
CA ALA A 98 -7.81 -14.88 8.92
C ALA A 98 -8.68 -14.60 7.69
N LEU A 99 -8.61 -13.38 7.14
CA LEU A 99 -9.38 -12.99 5.96
C LEU A 99 -9.00 -13.82 4.73
N ARG A 100 -7.71 -13.96 4.44
CA ARG A 100 -7.23 -14.75 3.29
C ARG A 100 -7.65 -16.22 3.40
N LYS A 101 -7.66 -16.78 4.62
CA LYS A 101 -8.17 -18.14 4.87
C LYS A 101 -9.68 -18.26 4.66
N LYS A 102 -10.45 -17.26 5.12
CA LYS A 102 -11.91 -17.20 4.91
C LYS A 102 -12.28 -17.24 3.42
N TRP A 103 -11.61 -16.42 2.61
CA TRP A 103 -11.91 -16.32 1.18
C TRP A 103 -11.13 -17.31 0.31
N LYS A 104 -10.10 -17.95 0.87
CA LYS A 104 -9.16 -18.83 0.15
C LYS A 104 -8.52 -18.13 -1.05
N LYS A 105 -8.11 -16.87 -0.85
CA LYS A 105 -7.47 -16.04 -1.87
C LYS A 105 -6.10 -15.58 -1.38
N PRO A 106 -5.12 -15.40 -2.28
CA PRO A 106 -3.90 -14.70 -1.92
C PRO A 106 -4.18 -13.22 -1.63
N VAL A 107 -3.21 -12.57 -0.99
CA VAL A 107 -3.23 -11.15 -0.66
C VAL A 107 -2.22 -10.41 -1.52
N LEU A 108 -2.56 -9.18 -1.90
CA LEU A 108 -1.68 -8.22 -2.52
C LEU A 108 -1.73 -6.94 -1.69
N PHE A 109 -0.56 -6.42 -1.30
CA PHE A 109 -0.52 -5.05 -0.79
C PHE A 109 -0.53 -4.10 -1.98
N THR A 110 -1.71 -3.55 -2.27
CA THR A 110 -1.93 -2.64 -3.40
C THR A 110 -1.32 -1.27 -3.16
N GLU A 111 -1.13 -0.91 -1.88
CA GLU A 111 -0.25 0.18 -1.47
C GLU A 111 0.36 -0.12 -0.11
N VAL A 112 1.59 0.33 0.10
CA VAL A 112 2.21 0.52 1.41
C VAL A 112 3.30 1.56 1.28
N GLY A 113 3.44 2.43 2.28
CA GLY A 113 4.44 3.47 2.24
C GLY A 113 4.54 4.18 3.56
N TYR A 114 5.69 4.79 3.78
CA TYR A 114 5.99 5.55 4.99
C TYR A 114 6.67 6.86 4.60
N ARG A 115 6.33 7.94 5.29
CA ARG A 115 7.05 9.21 5.18
C ARG A 115 8.44 9.07 5.80
N SER A 116 9.37 9.93 5.39
CA SER A 116 10.68 10.04 6.03
C SER A 116 10.59 10.95 7.27
N MET A 117 9.87 10.50 8.30
CA MET A 117 9.59 11.25 9.52
C MET A 117 9.72 10.35 10.77
N PRO A 118 10.06 10.90 11.95
CA PRO A 118 10.11 10.14 13.21
C PRO A 118 8.82 9.43 13.58
N ASP A 119 7.67 9.97 13.19
CA ASP A 119 6.32 9.50 13.50
C ASP A 119 5.68 8.69 12.36
N ALA A 120 6.45 8.28 11.36
CA ALA A 120 5.93 7.67 10.14
C ALA A 120 5.10 6.38 10.37
N ALA A 121 5.34 5.69 11.49
CA ALA A 121 4.64 4.49 11.90
C ALA A 121 3.37 4.75 12.72
N VAL A 122 3.15 5.98 13.19
CA VAL A 122 1.99 6.36 14.01
C VAL A 122 0.76 6.52 13.14
N LYS A 123 0.90 7.27 12.04
CA LYS A 123 -0.15 7.43 11.04
C LYS A 123 0.43 7.35 9.62
N PRO A 124 0.69 6.13 9.12
CA PRO A 124 1.38 5.97 7.84
C PRO A 124 0.62 6.55 6.65
N TRP A 125 -0.70 6.72 6.73
CA TRP A 125 -1.52 7.31 5.66
C TRP A 125 -1.46 8.84 5.61
N GLU A 126 -0.97 9.52 6.66
CA GLU A 126 -1.00 10.98 6.71
C GLU A 126 -0.04 11.58 5.68
N TRP A 127 -0.53 12.54 4.91
CA TRP A 127 0.26 13.27 3.95
C TRP A 127 1.13 14.33 4.64
N PRO A 128 2.30 14.67 4.06
CA PRO A 128 3.03 15.86 4.45
C PRO A 128 2.13 17.10 4.24
N ASN A 129 1.70 17.72 5.34
CA ASN A 129 1.00 19.00 5.26
C ASN A 129 2.03 20.05 4.85
N GLY A 130 1.80 20.78 3.76
CA GLY A 130 2.75 21.69 3.09
C GLY A 130 3.28 22.90 3.86
N LYS A 131 3.37 22.81 5.18
CA LYS A 131 4.20 23.67 6.02
C LYS A 131 5.67 23.35 5.74
N GLU A 132 6.51 24.36 5.88
CA GLU A 132 7.95 24.23 5.69
C GLU A 132 8.50 23.11 6.58
N VAL A 133 9.16 22.16 5.93
CA VAL A 133 9.79 21.03 6.58
C VAL A 133 11.10 21.52 7.17
N LYS A 134 11.21 21.47 8.49
CA LYS A 134 12.50 21.68 9.14
C LYS A 134 13.34 20.41 9.00
N ASP A 135 14.63 20.55 8.75
CA ASP A 135 15.53 19.41 8.50
C ASP A 135 15.59 18.43 9.69
N ASP A 136 15.35 18.90 10.91
CA ASP A 136 15.26 18.09 12.14
C ASP A 136 14.04 17.15 12.19
N LEU A 137 13.08 17.32 11.27
CA LEU A 137 11.90 16.45 11.14
C LEU A 137 12.12 15.31 10.14
N VAL A 138 13.23 15.27 9.41
CA VAL A 138 13.53 14.21 8.44
C VAL A 138 14.12 12.99 9.14
N SER A 139 13.51 11.81 8.98
CA SER A 139 14.03 10.55 9.54
C SER A 139 13.99 9.43 8.50
N PRO A 140 15.03 9.30 7.66
CA PRO A 140 15.16 8.18 6.73
C PRO A 140 15.29 6.84 7.43
N GLN A 141 15.91 6.81 8.62
CA GLN A 141 16.08 5.62 9.43
C GLN A 141 14.74 5.07 9.90
N THR A 142 13.80 5.92 10.35
CA THR A 142 12.45 5.47 10.71
C THR A 142 11.74 4.86 9.51
N GLN A 143 11.82 5.49 8.34
CA GLN A 143 11.24 4.94 7.10
C GLN A 143 11.83 3.57 6.75
N ALA A 144 13.15 3.41 6.87
CA ALA A 144 13.84 2.15 6.63
C ALA A 144 13.39 1.06 7.61
N LEU A 145 13.28 1.36 8.90
CA LEU A 145 12.79 0.41 9.91
C LEU A 145 11.34 -0.03 9.64
N CYS A 146 10.47 0.88 9.18
CA CYS A 146 9.11 0.53 8.79
C CYS A 146 9.06 -0.45 7.61
N TYR A 147 9.90 -0.23 6.59
CA TYR A 147 10.02 -1.18 5.48
C TYR A 147 10.60 -2.52 5.95
N GLU A 148 11.67 -2.52 6.74
CA GLU A 148 12.30 -3.72 7.27
C GLU A 148 11.31 -4.57 8.08
N ALA A 149 10.55 -3.94 8.97
CA ALA A 149 9.52 -4.62 9.77
C ALA A 149 8.44 -5.26 8.89
N MET A 150 7.99 -4.56 7.85
CA MET A 150 7.01 -5.08 6.90
C MET A 150 7.56 -6.30 6.14
N PHE A 151 8.76 -6.21 5.56
CA PHE A 151 9.33 -7.35 4.82
C PHE A 151 9.59 -8.56 5.71
N ARG A 152 10.16 -8.37 6.91
CA ARG A 152 10.33 -9.45 7.88
C ARG A 152 9.01 -10.12 8.26
N THR A 153 7.93 -9.36 8.29
CA THR A 153 6.60 -9.89 8.66
C THR A 153 5.96 -10.69 7.51
N PHE A 154 6.10 -10.24 6.26
CA PHE A 154 5.27 -10.78 5.17
C PHE A 154 6.02 -11.34 3.96
N TRP A 155 7.28 -10.97 3.71
CA TRP A 155 7.94 -11.27 2.43
C TRP A 155 8.07 -12.77 2.14
N ARG A 156 8.20 -13.58 3.19
CA ARG A 156 8.33 -15.04 3.07
C ARG A 156 6.99 -15.78 3.11
N GLU A 157 5.88 -15.06 3.20
CA GLU A 157 4.55 -15.67 3.19
C GLU A 157 4.14 -16.03 1.77
N ASP A 158 3.94 -17.32 1.50
CA ASP A 158 3.55 -17.85 0.19
C ASP A 158 2.22 -17.27 -0.35
N TRP A 159 1.35 -16.82 0.55
CA TRP A 159 0.06 -16.23 0.24
C TRP A 159 0.13 -14.74 -0.08
N LEU A 160 1.26 -14.06 0.16
CA LEU A 160 1.47 -12.69 -0.29
C LEU A 160 2.00 -12.69 -1.74
N GLN A 161 1.28 -12.07 -2.66
CA GLN A 161 1.58 -12.10 -4.10
C GLN A 161 2.31 -10.85 -4.59
N GLY A 162 2.64 -9.93 -3.69
CA GLY A 162 3.39 -8.73 -4.02
C GLY A 162 3.04 -7.53 -3.15
N ILE A 163 3.85 -6.49 -3.32
CA ILE A 163 3.76 -5.23 -2.60
C ILE A 163 3.97 -4.10 -3.60
N PHE A 164 3.02 -3.18 -3.69
CA PHE A 164 3.15 -1.94 -4.44
C PHE A 164 3.52 -0.81 -3.48
N LEU A 165 4.72 -0.27 -3.63
CA LEU A 165 5.23 0.78 -2.76
C LEU A 165 4.66 2.13 -3.17
N TRP A 166 4.08 2.84 -2.20
CA TRP A 166 3.72 4.24 -2.33
C TRP A 166 4.88 5.07 -1.79
N LYS A 167 5.58 5.85 -2.61
CA LYS A 167 5.41 6.03 -4.07
C LYS A 167 6.72 6.48 -4.66
N TRP A 168 6.83 6.46 -5.99
CA TRP A 168 7.98 7.05 -6.67
C TRP A 168 7.64 8.43 -7.23
N SER A 169 8.27 9.49 -6.71
CA SER A 169 8.13 10.84 -7.25
C SER A 169 8.99 11.01 -8.51
N ARG A 170 8.53 11.81 -9.47
CA ARG A 170 9.27 12.12 -10.71
C ARG A 170 10.23 13.30 -10.52
N SER A 171 10.85 13.47 -9.34
CA SER A 171 11.59 14.71 -9.02
C SER A 171 12.78 15.01 -9.95
N ASN A 172 13.22 14.05 -10.77
CA ASN A 172 14.27 14.27 -11.77
C ASN A 172 13.76 14.75 -13.15
N TYR A 173 12.45 15.00 -13.32
CA TYR A 173 11.90 15.52 -14.58
C TYR A 173 11.15 16.83 -14.34
N HIS A 174 11.88 17.93 -14.40
CA HIS A 174 11.32 19.28 -14.46
C HIS A 174 11.54 19.85 -15.87
N PRO A 175 10.54 19.79 -16.78
CA PRO A 175 10.49 20.76 -17.85
C PRO A 175 10.40 22.14 -17.18
N GLU A 176 11.23 23.09 -17.62
CA GLU A 176 11.27 24.44 -17.04
C GLU A 176 9.86 25.04 -16.92
N GLY A 177 9.51 25.55 -15.73
CA GLY A 177 8.29 26.33 -15.50
C GLY A 177 7.14 25.65 -14.74
N LEU A 178 7.23 24.36 -14.40
CA LEU A 178 6.24 23.72 -13.52
C LEU A 178 6.76 23.64 -12.08
N HIS A 179 6.26 24.54 -11.21
CA HIS A 179 6.45 24.41 -9.76
C HIS A 179 5.75 23.14 -9.27
N ASP A 180 6.52 22.12 -8.89
CA ASP A 180 5.98 20.97 -8.18
C ASP A 180 5.50 21.44 -6.80
N ARG A 181 4.18 21.38 -6.58
CA ARG A 181 3.55 21.70 -5.29
C ARG A 181 4.09 20.81 -4.16
N HIS A 182 4.70 19.68 -4.48
CA HIS A 182 5.28 18.73 -3.54
C HIS A 182 6.79 18.89 -3.32
N ALA A 183 7.49 19.75 -4.07
CA ALA A 183 8.94 19.95 -3.89
C ALA A 183 9.30 20.34 -2.45
N ARG A 184 8.45 21.15 -1.80
CA ARG A 184 8.64 21.60 -0.41
C ARG A 184 8.51 20.47 0.63
N THR A 185 7.86 19.38 0.26
CA THR A 185 7.61 18.23 1.13
C THR A 185 8.42 17.00 0.73
N GLU A 186 9.24 17.11 -0.32
CA GLU A 186 9.98 15.97 -0.84
C GLU A 186 10.91 15.31 0.20
N PRO A 187 11.65 16.06 1.03
CA PRO A 187 12.51 15.44 2.06
C PRO A 187 11.77 14.47 2.99
N ILE A 188 10.48 14.71 3.25
CA ILE A 188 9.63 13.90 4.13
C ILE A 188 8.55 13.12 3.39
N SER A 189 8.65 13.04 2.06
CA SER A 189 7.67 12.35 1.25
C SER A 189 7.72 10.83 1.47
N PHE A 190 6.74 10.17 0.88
CA PHE A 190 6.64 8.72 0.82
C PHE A 190 7.70 8.06 -0.06
N THR A 191 8.39 8.82 -0.93
CA THR A 191 9.44 8.25 -1.77
C THR A 191 10.58 7.74 -0.91
N PRO A 192 10.97 6.46 -1.04
CA PRO A 192 12.06 5.89 -0.27
C PRO A 192 13.31 6.77 -0.34
N LYS A 193 13.80 7.18 0.83
CA LYS A 193 15.09 7.86 0.96
C LYS A 193 16.20 6.83 0.97
N LYS A 194 17.46 7.28 0.93
CA LYS A 194 18.65 6.43 0.77
C LYS A 194 18.57 5.16 1.64
N GLU A 195 18.35 5.31 2.94
CA GLU A 195 18.26 4.21 3.90
C GLU A 195 17.09 3.27 3.62
N GLY A 196 15.91 3.81 3.29
CA GLY A 196 14.75 3.01 2.89
C GLY A 196 15.01 2.25 1.59
N LEU A 197 15.67 2.89 0.62
CA LEU A 197 16.01 2.28 -0.67
C LEU A 197 17.01 1.12 -0.52
N GLU A 198 17.98 1.22 0.38
CA GLU A 198 18.89 0.10 0.64
C GLU A 198 18.13 -1.11 1.20
N VAL A 199 17.19 -0.91 2.13
CA VAL A 199 16.29 -2.00 2.58
C VAL A 199 15.51 -2.58 1.40
N LEU A 200 14.94 -1.75 0.52
CA LEU A 200 14.21 -2.26 -0.64
C LEU A 200 15.09 -3.12 -1.56
N LYS A 201 16.34 -2.72 -1.81
CA LYS A 201 17.27 -3.52 -2.63
C LYS A 201 17.55 -4.87 -1.99
N GLU A 202 17.86 -4.89 -0.69
CA GLU A 202 18.19 -6.13 0.04
C GLU A 202 17.08 -7.17 -0.01
N TRP A 203 15.80 -6.75 -0.03
CA TRP A 203 14.67 -7.68 -0.05
C TRP A 203 14.20 -8.07 -1.46
N PHE A 204 14.47 -7.26 -2.48
CA PHE A 204 14.05 -7.53 -3.86
C PHE A 204 15.13 -8.23 -4.72
N GLU A 205 16.39 -8.25 -4.28
CA GLU A 205 17.46 -9.07 -4.85
C GLU A 205 17.29 -10.57 -4.55
#